data_AF-A0A0G1HV87-F1
#
_entry.id   AF-A0A0G1HV87-F1
#
_cell.length_a   1.000
_cell.length_b   1.000
_cell.length_c   1.000
_cell.angle_alpha   90.00
_cell.angle_beta   90.00
_cell.angle_gamma   90.00
#
_symmetry.space_group_name_H-M   'P 1'
#
loop_
_entity.id
_entity.type
_entity.pdbx_description
1 polymer ?
#
loop_
_entity_poly.entity_id
_entity_poly.type
_entity_poly.pdbx_seq_one_letter_code
_entity_poly.pdbx_strand_id
1 'polypeptide(L)'
;MAIRKWLIYLTIFAAALTIIIDLITLLYNFLGGELTLRFALKVLVVLIVASGIFGYHLFDIRRDDARDSLRPKQLAWLVSALLIVAIGASFFIIGSPAGIRARKFDEQRLQNLQLIQSEITNYWSQKENLPTVLDDLKDSISGFSPPNDPETGKEYEYEPTGPLSFNLCAIFRTKTQERNDDKKISPPAARFYDPYQQNWSHDVGRVCFARSIDPERYGKP
;
A
#
# COMPACT_ATOMS: atom_id res chain seq x y z
N MET A 1 -18.49 15.18 -42.28
CA MET A 1 -17.98 13.80 -42.53
C MET A 1 -16.48 13.67 -42.31
N ALA A 2 -15.64 14.61 -42.77
CA ALA A 2 -14.17 14.53 -42.60
C ALA A 2 -13.71 14.43 -41.14
N ILE A 3 -14.32 15.22 -40.23
CA ILE A 3 -13.99 15.19 -38.79
C ILE A 3 -14.32 13.84 -38.15
N ARG A 4 -15.48 13.24 -38.48
CA ARG A 4 -15.85 11.90 -37.98
C ARG A 4 -14.84 10.85 -38.42
N LYS A 5 -14.49 10.81 -39.71
CA LYS A 5 -13.51 9.85 -40.23
C LYS A 5 -12.14 10.04 -39.58
N TRP A 6 -11.68 11.28 -39.44
CA TRP A 6 -10.42 11.60 -38.77
C TRP A 6 -10.38 11.12 -37.31
N LEU A 7 -11.46 11.36 -36.55
CA LEU A 7 -11.56 10.87 -35.16
C LEU A 7 -11.52 9.34 -35.08
N ILE A 8 -12.18 8.61 -35.99
CA ILE A 8 -12.14 7.14 -36.02
C ILE A 8 -10.73 6.62 -36.34
N TYR A 9 -10.03 7.22 -37.30
CA TYR A 9 -8.65 6.82 -37.59
C TYR A 9 -7.71 7.11 -36.42
N LEU A 10 -7.91 8.23 -35.71
CA LEU A 10 -7.15 8.57 -34.53
C LEU A 10 -7.38 7.58 -33.38
N THR A 11 -8.63 7.13 -33.15
CA THR A 11 -8.91 6.13 -32.10
C THR A 11 -8.32 4.76 -32.43
N ILE A 12 -8.40 4.32 -33.69
CA ILE A 12 -7.77 3.08 -34.15
C ILE A 12 -6.25 3.14 -33.95
N PHE A 13 -5.63 4.26 -34.33
CA PHE A 13 -4.20 4.47 -34.14
C PHE A 13 -3.79 4.42 -32.66
N ALA A 14 -4.52 5.12 -31.80
CA ALA A 14 -4.27 5.11 -30.36
C ALA A 14 -4.47 3.72 -29.73
N ALA A 15 -5.49 2.98 -30.14
CA ALA A 15 -5.74 1.61 -29.67
C ALA A 15 -4.61 0.66 -30.09
N ALA A 16 -4.16 0.73 -31.34
CA ALA A 16 -3.03 -0.06 -31.83
C ALA A 16 -1.74 0.26 -31.06
N LEU A 17 -1.43 1.55 -30.83
CA LEU A 17 -0.28 1.96 -30.06
C LEU A 17 -0.34 1.45 -28.61
N THR A 18 -1.51 1.51 -27.99
CA THR A 18 -1.75 0.99 -26.64
C THR A 18 -1.45 -0.51 -26.56
N ILE A 19 -1.94 -1.31 -27.51
CA ILE A 19 -1.66 -2.76 -27.59
C ILE A 19 -0.16 -3.01 -27.72
N ILE A 20 0.52 -2.27 -28.60
CA ILE A 20 1.97 -2.43 -28.81
C ILE A 20 2.74 -2.12 -27.52
N ILE A 21 2.48 -0.98 -26.88
CA ILE A 21 3.16 -0.57 -25.65
C ILE A 21 2.91 -1.59 -24.52
N ASP A 22 1.68 -2.07 -24.38
CA ASP A 22 1.29 -3.02 -23.33
C ASP A 22 1.97 -4.38 -23.52
N LEU A 23 2.07 -4.88 -24.75
CA LEU A 23 2.82 -6.10 -25.09
C LEU A 23 4.32 -5.96 -24.86
N ILE A 24 4.91 -4.81 -25.21
CA ILE A 24 6.32 -4.52 -24.94
C ILE A 24 6.58 -4.51 -23.43
N THR A 25 5.70 -3.85 -22.67
CA THR A 25 5.80 -3.79 -21.21
C THR A 25 5.66 -5.18 -20.60
N LEU A 26 4.74 -6.00 -21.10
CA LEU A 26 4.61 -7.39 -20.66
C LEU A 26 5.88 -8.19 -20.89
N LEU A 27 6.44 -8.09 -22.10
CA LEU A 27 7.67 -8.79 -22.45
C LEU A 27 8.84 -8.37 -21.56
N TYR A 28 9.01 -7.06 -21.34
CA TYR A 28 10.08 -6.53 -20.50
C TYR A 28 10.00 -7.06 -19.06
N ASN A 29 8.80 -7.02 -18.45
CA ASN A 29 8.59 -7.53 -17.09
C ASN A 29 8.70 -9.06 -17.01
N PHE A 30 8.29 -9.77 -18.06
CA PHE A 30 8.45 -11.22 -18.16
C PHE A 30 9.93 -11.62 -18.20
N LEU A 31 10.72 -10.96 -19.06
CA LEU A 31 12.16 -11.21 -19.19
C LEU A 31 12.93 -10.80 -17.93
N GLY A 32 12.46 -9.79 -17.20
CA GLY A 32 13.01 -9.39 -15.91
C GLY A 32 12.67 -10.34 -14.75
N GLY A 33 11.80 -11.34 -14.95
CA GLY A 33 11.38 -12.26 -13.90
C GLY A 33 10.41 -11.66 -12.87
N GLU A 34 9.89 -10.46 -13.12
CA GLU A 34 9.01 -9.71 -12.21
C GLU A 34 7.52 -9.87 -12.54
N LEU A 35 7.16 -10.88 -13.35
CA LEU A 35 5.79 -11.03 -13.83
C LEU A 35 4.83 -11.45 -12.70
N THR A 36 4.16 -10.47 -12.11
CA THR A 36 3.14 -10.73 -11.08
C THR A 36 1.79 -11.10 -11.71
N LEU A 37 1.00 -11.93 -11.02
CA LEU A 37 -0.37 -12.28 -11.45
C LEU A 37 -1.24 -11.03 -11.64
N ARG A 38 -1.05 -10.02 -10.77
CA ARG A 38 -1.76 -8.74 -10.85
C ARG A 38 -1.41 -7.98 -12.13
N PHE A 39 -0.13 -7.98 -12.51
CA PHE A 39 0.34 -7.37 -13.72
C PHE A 39 -0.19 -8.10 -14.97
N ALA A 40 -0.18 -9.44 -14.97
CA ALA A 40 -0.73 -10.24 -16.07
C ALA A 40 -2.23 -9.99 -16.29
N LEU A 41 -3.02 -9.96 -15.20
CA LEU A 41 -4.45 -9.65 -15.26
C LEU A 41 -4.71 -8.23 -15.78
N LYS A 42 -3.89 -7.25 -15.37
CA LYS A 42 -3.98 -5.87 -15.88
C LYS A 42 -3.77 -5.84 -17.40
N VAL A 43 -2.69 -6.44 -17.90
CA VAL A 43 -2.36 -6.49 -19.33
C VAL A 43 -3.50 -7.16 -20.13
N LEU A 44 -4.01 -8.30 -19.63
CA LEU A 44 -5.12 -9.00 -20.28
C LEU A 44 -6.36 -8.11 -20.42
N VAL A 45 -6.72 -7.34 -19.39
CA VAL A 45 -7.86 -6.40 -19.45
C VAL A 45 -7.61 -5.30 -20.48
N VAL A 46 -6.40 -4.72 -20.51
CA VAL A 46 -6.04 -3.67 -21.50
C VAL A 46 -6.14 -4.22 -22.93
N LEU A 47 -5.62 -5.43 -23.18
CA LEU A 47 -5.72 -6.07 -24.49
C LEU A 47 -7.16 -6.34 -24.91
N ILE A 48 -8.03 -6.82 -24.03
CA ILE A 48 -9.45 -7.06 -24.34
C ILE A 48 -10.15 -5.76 -24.71
N VAL A 49 -9.98 -4.70 -23.90
CA VAL A 49 -10.63 -3.41 -24.13
C VAL A 49 -10.12 -2.76 -25.41
N ALA A 50 -8.79 -2.69 -25.60
CA ALA A 50 -8.19 -2.08 -26.78
C ALA A 50 -8.53 -2.86 -28.06
N SER A 51 -8.52 -4.20 -28.03
CA SER A 51 -8.93 -5.03 -29.16
C SER A 51 -10.41 -4.88 -29.47
N GLY A 52 -11.27 -4.74 -28.45
CA GLY A 52 -12.70 -4.46 -28.62
C GLY A 52 -12.95 -3.12 -29.32
N ILE A 53 -12.26 -2.05 -28.89
CA ILE A 53 -12.34 -0.71 -29.51
C ILE A 53 -11.82 -0.75 -30.95
N PHE A 54 -10.62 -1.30 -31.14
CA PHE A 54 -9.98 -1.44 -32.44
C PHE A 54 -10.86 -2.24 -33.41
N GLY A 55 -11.36 -3.40 -32.97
CA GLY A 55 -12.24 -4.27 -33.75
C GLY A 55 -13.57 -3.60 -34.10
N TYR A 56 -14.21 -2.92 -33.14
CA TYR A 56 -15.45 -2.18 -33.37
C TYR A 56 -15.26 -1.09 -34.44
N HIS A 57 -14.22 -0.27 -34.33
CA HIS A 57 -13.98 0.81 -35.29
C HIS A 57 -13.50 0.31 -36.66
N LEU A 58 -12.72 -0.77 -36.72
CA LEU A 58 -12.35 -1.39 -37.99
C LEU A 58 -13.59 -1.97 -38.70
N PHE A 59 -14.51 -2.54 -37.93
CA PHE A 59 -15.78 -3.02 -38.44
C PHE A 59 -16.73 -1.89 -38.85
N ASP A 60 -16.77 -0.78 -38.12
CA ASP A 60 -17.53 0.43 -38.47
C ASP A 60 -17.05 1.04 -39.79
N ILE A 61 -15.73 1.10 -40.03
CA ILE A 61 -15.17 1.57 -41.32
C ILE A 61 -15.54 0.64 -42.48
N ARG A 62 -15.65 -0.68 -42.23
CA ARG A 62 -15.98 -1.68 -43.26
C ARG A 62 -17.48 -1.79 -43.56
N ARG A 63 -18.35 -1.14 -42.79
CA ARG A 63 -19.80 -1.13 -43.04
C ARG A 63 -20.20 0.12 -43.83
N ASP A 64 -20.84 -0.07 -44.99
CA ASP A 64 -21.52 1.00 -45.71
C ASP A 64 -22.74 1.52 -44.92
N ASP A 65 -22.91 2.85 -44.90
CA ASP A 65 -23.82 3.69 -44.08
C ASP A 65 -25.36 3.44 -44.31
N ALA A 66 -25.81 2.24 -44.64
CA ALA A 66 -27.19 2.00 -45.10
C ALA A 66 -28.23 1.58 -44.03
N ARG A 67 -27.89 1.48 -42.74
CA ARG A 67 -28.90 1.24 -41.68
C ARG A 67 -28.55 1.96 -40.39
N ASP A 68 -29.30 3.04 -40.11
CA ASP A 68 -29.44 3.63 -38.78
C ASP A 68 -30.02 2.58 -37.83
N SER A 69 -29.13 1.83 -37.17
CA SER A 69 -29.54 0.90 -36.12
C SER A 69 -29.31 1.57 -34.77
N LEU A 70 -30.29 1.48 -33.87
CA LEU A 70 -30.23 1.95 -32.48
C LEU A 70 -29.19 1.21 -31.60
N ARG A 71 -28.48 0.23 -32.17
CA ARG A 71 -27.53 -0.67 -31.50
C ARG A 71 -26.22 -0.02 -30.98
N PRO A 72 -25.63 1.03 -31.59
CA PRO A 72 -24.38 1.60 -31.10
C PRO A 72 -24.58 2.47 -29.85
N LYS A 73 -25.74 3.13 -29.70
CA LYS A 73 -26.07 3.89 -28.47
C LYS A 73 -26.32 2.97 -27.27
N GLN A 74 -27.02 1.87 -27.47
CA GLN A 74 -27.25 0.87 -26.43
C GLN A 74 -25.94 0.17 -26.01
N LEU A 75 -25.10 -0.17 -26.98
CA LEU A 75 -23.77 -0.73 -26.70
C LEU A 75 -22.88 0.27 -25.94
N ALA A 76 -22.88 1.54 -26.34
CA ALA A 76 -22.12 2.57 -25.63
C ALA A 76 -22.60 2.74 -24.18
N TRP A 77 -23.91 2.76 -23.94
CA TRP A 77 -24.46 2.86 -22.58
C TRP A 77 -24.12 1.63 -21.72
N LEU A 78 -24.15 0.43 -22.31
CA LEU A 78 -23.73 -0.80 -21.63
C LEU A 78 -22.25 -0.79 -21.26
N VAL A 79 -21.37 -0.36 -22.18
CA VAL A 79 -19.92 -0.25 -21.91
C VAL A 79 -19.64 0.80 -20.85
N SER A 80 -20.30 1.97 -20.90
CA SER A 80 -20.17 3.00 -19.87
C SER A 80 -20.66 2.52 -18.50
N ALA A 81 -21.79 1.80 -18.44
CA ALA A 81 -22.30 1.22 -17.20
C ALA A 81 -21.33 0.17 -16.63
N LEU A 82 -20.78 -0.70 -17.49
CA LEU A 82 -19.78 -1.70 -17.10
C LEU A 82 -18.52 -1.04 -16.50
N LEU A 83 -18.04 0.05 -17.10
CA LEU A 83 -16.89 0.80 -16.59
C LEU A 83 -17.16 1.40 -15.20
N ILE A 84 -18.34 2.01 -15.00
CA ILE A 84 -18.73 2.57 -13.71
C ILE A 84 -18.82 1.47 -12.64
N VAL A 85 -19.40 0.31 -12.98
CA VAL A 85 -19.49 -0.85 -12.08
C VAL A 85 -18.10 -1.38 -11.75
N ALA A 86 -17.19 -1.49 -12.72
CA ALA A 86 -15.82 -1.95 -12.48
C ALA A 86 -15.06 -1.01 -11.55
N ILE A 87 -15.19 0.31 -11.74
CA ILE A 87 -14.61 1.32 -10.84
C ILE A 87 -15.19 1.18 -9.44
N GLY A 88 -16.52 1.10 -9.30
CA GLY A 88 -17.18 0.91 -8.00
C GLY A 88 -16.77 -0.37 -7.29
N ALA A 89 -16.70 -1.48 -8.02
CA ALA A 89 -16.27 -2.78 -7.49
C ALA A 89 -14.82 -2.77 -7.00
N SER A 90 -13.94 -2.01 -7.66
CA SER A 90 -12.53 -1.91 -7.23
C SER A 90 -12.38 -1.31 -5.83
N PHE A 91 -13.18 -0.29 -5.50
CA PHE A 91 -13.21 0.31 -4.16
C PHE A 91 -13.79 -0.63 -3.11
N PHE A 92 -14.78 -1.45 -3.48
CA PHE A 92 -15.37 -2.42 -2.56
C PHE A 92 -14.40 -3.56 -2.22
N ILE A 93 -13.60 -4.02 -3.19
CA ILE A 93 -12.66 -5.14 -3.00
C ILE A 93 -11.39 -4.71 -2.24
N ILE A 94 -10.83 -3.53 -2.52
CA ILE A 94 -9.58 -3.05 -1.91
C ILE A 94 -9.82 -2.38 -0.54
N GLY A 95 -11.03 -1.86 -0.31
CA GLY A 95 -11.37 -1.04 0.84
C GLY A 95 -11.28 0.46 0.54
N SER A 96 -11.74 1.29 1.47
CA SER A 96 -11.75 2.74 1.28
C SER A 96 -10.33 3.34 1.36
N PRO A 97 -10.02 4.41 0.61
CA PRO A 97 -8.74 5.11 0.72
C PRO A 97 -8.41 5.55 2.15
N ALA A 98 -9.43 5.93 2.93
CA ALA A 98 -9.30 6.26 4.35
C ALA A 98 -8.81 5.07 5.19
N GLY A 99 -9.33 3.86 4.96
CA GLY A 99 -8.88 2.65 5.67
C GLY A 99 -7.44 2.28 5.36
N ILE A 100 -7.02 2.39 4.09
CA ILE A 100 -5.62 2.14 3.70
C ILE A 100 -4.67 3.16 4.33
N ARG A 101 -5.06 4.44 4.35
CA ARG A 101 -4.27 5.51 4.99
C ARG A 101 -4.13 5.27 6.50
N ALA A 102 -5.22 4.88 7.16
CA ALA A 102 -5.19 4.54 8.59
C ALA A 102 -4.25 3.38 8.90
N ARG A 103 -4.26 2.31 8.08
CA ARG A 103 -3.32 1.18 8.22
C ARG A 103 -1.87 1.59 8.06
N LYS A 104 -1.55 2.44 7.08
CA LYS A 104 -0.19 2.95 6.88
C LYS A 104 0.30 3.76 8.07
N PHE A 105 -0.57 4.58 8.67
CA PHE A 105 -0.23 5.31 9.90
C PHE A 105 -0.01 4.35 11.08
N ASP A 106 -0.82 3.31 11.23
CA ASP A 106 -0.61 2.29 12.26
C ASP A 106 0.70 1.50 12.06
N GLU A 107 1.03 1.12 10.82
CA GLU A 107 2.32 0.50 10.48
C GLU A 107 3.51 1.41 10.83
N GLN A 108 3.40 2.71 10.53
CA GLN A 108 4.43 3.69 10.85
C GLN A 108 4.52 3.94 12.37
N ARG A 109 3.42 3.92 13.11
CA ARG A 109 3.43 3.96 14.58
C ARG A 109 4.20 2.79 15.16
N LEU A 110 3.96 1.57 14.69
CA LEU A 110 4.70 0.38 15.13
C LEU A 110 6.20 0.51 14.85
N GLN A 111 6.58 0.97 13.65
CA GLN A 111 7.98 1.21 13.31
C GLN A 111 8.63 2.24 14.24
N ASN A 112 7.92 3.35 14.53
CA ASN A 112 8.40 4.37 15.46
C ASN A 112 8.55 3.82 16.88
N LEU A 113 7.59 3.04 17.39
CA LEU A 113 7.68 2.44 18.72
C LEU A 113 8.83 1.43 18.83
N GLN A 114 9.06 0.63 17.79
CA GLN A 114 10.19 -0.31 17.73
C GLN A 114 11.54 0.42 17.74
N LEU A 115 11.64 1.52 16.98
CA LEU A 115 12.82 2.38 16.93
C LEU A 115 13.07 3.08 18.28
N ILE A 116 12.02 3.59 18.93
CA ILE A 116 12.12 4.17 20.28
C ILE A 116 12.56 3.09 21.28
N GLN A 117 11.99 1.89 21.21
CA GLN A 117 12.39 0.77 22.05
C GLN A 117 13.87 0.42 21.89
N SER A 118 14.39 0.37 20.65
CA SER A 118 15.82 0.10 20.44
C SER A 118 16.70 1.16 21.08
N GLU A 119 16.32 2.45 20.99
CA GLU A 119 17.10 3.51 21.63
C GLU A 119 16.99 3.50 23.16
N ILE A 120 15.85 3.12 23.73
CA ILE A 120 15.72 2.91 25.17
C ILE A 120 16.68 1.81 25.64
N THR A 121 16.75 0.68 24.93
CA THR A 121 17.70 -0.39 25.26
C THR A 121 19.15 0.07 25.11
N ASN A 122 19.48 0.83 24.05
CA ASN A 122 20.81 1.40 23.85
C ASN A 122 21.19 2.37 24.97
N TYR A 123 20.27 3.24 25.37
CA TYR A 123 20.43 4.18 26.46
C TYR A 123 20.71 3.45 27.78
N TRP A 124 19.90 2.43 28.09
CA TRP A 124 20.08 1.62 29.28
C TRP A 124 21.42 0.86 29.28
N SER A 125 21.82 0.23 28.18
CA SER A 125 23.10 -0.48 28.08
C SER A 125 24.30 0.46 28.31
N GLN A 126 24.16 1.75 28.00
CA GLN A 126 25.22 2.74 28.19
C GLN A 126 25.24 3.35 29.59
N LYS A 127 24.07 3.63 30.18
CA LYS A 127 23.92 4.41 31.42
C LYS A 127 23.40 3.61 32.61
N GLU A 128 23.09 2.33 32.42
CA GLU A 128 22.53 1.38 33.39
C GLU A 128 21.22 1.84 34.06
N ASN A 129 20.56 2.84 33.47
CA ASN A 129 19.29 3.38 33.92
C ASN A 129 18.39 3.68 32.72
N LEU A 130 17.08 3.54 32.89
CA LEU A 130 16.10 3.92 31.87
C LEU A 130 16.02 5.45 31.74
N PRO A 131 15.69 5.98 30.54
CA PRO A 131 15.42 7.40 30.37
C PRO A 131 14.19 7.81 31.19
N THR A 132 14.19 9.04 31.69
CA THR A 132 13.04 9.58 32.45
C THR A 132 11.95 10.07 31.50
N VAL A 133 12.35 10.63 30.37
CA VAL A 133 11.49 11.10 29.28
C VAL A 133 12.08 10.70 27.94
N LEU A 134 11.26 10.64 26.88
CA LEU A 134 11.76 10.33 25.54
C LEU A 134 12.78 11.34 25.03
N ASP A 135 12.73 12.59 25.49
CA ASP A 135 13.70 13.63 25.12
C ASP A 135 15.13 13.28 25.51
N ASP A 136 15.32 12.47 26.56
CA ASP A 136 16.64 12.00 27.02
C ASP A 136 17.33 11.11 25.96
N LEU A 137 16.57 10.57 25.01
CA LEU A 137 17.08 9.77 23.89
C LEU A 137 17.66 10.64 22.76
N LYS A 138 17.43 11.95 22.76
CA LYS A 138 17.97 12.82 21.72
C LYS A 138 19.49 12.80 21.75
N ASP A 139 20.09 12.58 20.59
CA ASP A 139 21.54 12.55 20.43
C ASP A 139 21.96 13.40 19.23
N SER A 140 22.72 14.45 19.50
CA SER A 140 23.24 15.35 18.47
C SER A 140 24.32 14.70 17.59
N ILE A 141 24.98 13.64 18.07
CA ILE A 141 26.06 12.96 17.33
C ILE A 141 25.47 11.99 16.31
N SER A 142 24.57 11.10 16.74
CA SER A 142 23.85 10.21 15.81
C SER A 142 22.77 10.95 15.00
N GLY A 143 22.34 12.14 15.46
CA GLY A 143 21.22 12.88 14.90
C GLY A 143 19.86 12.25 15.26
N PHE A 144 19.83 11.34 16.22
CA PHE A 144 18.60 10.69 16.64
C PHE A 144 17.70 11.67 17.40
N SER A 145 16.43 11.72 17.00
CA SER A 145 15.34 12.29 17.79
C SER A 145 14.16 11.34 17.76
N PRO A 146 13.47 11.13 18.89
CA PRO A 146 12.23 10.36 18.92
C PRO A 146 11.26 10.89 17.85
N PRO A 147 10.72 10.03 16.97
CA PRO A 147 9.75 10.44 15.97
C PRO A 147 8.39 10.69 16.63
N ASN A 148 7.58 11.55 16.02
CA ASN A 148 6.21 11.83 16.46
C ASN A 148 5.18 10.95 15.75
N ASP A 149 3.96 10.94 16.27
CA ASP A 149 2.81 10.29 15.64
C ASP A 149 2.54 10.89 14.24
N PRO A 150 2.45 10.06 13.18
CA PRO A 150 2.36 10.55 11.80
C PRO A 150 1.01 11.18 11.44
N GLU A 151 -0.03 10.97 12.25
CA GLU A 151 -1.37 11.54 12.04
C GLU A 151 -1.57 12.83 12.86
N THR A 152 -1.11 12.83 14.12
CA THR A 152 -1.39 13.89 15.10
C THR A 152 -0.21 14.82 15.35
N GLY A 153 1.01 14.40 15.00
CA GLY A 153 2.25 15.15 15.27
C GLY A 153 2.67 15.20 16.74
N LYS A 154 1.97 14.48 17.63
CA LYS A 154 2.29 14.42 19.06
C LYS A 154 3.39 13.39 19.34
N GLU A 155 4.13 13.61 20.43
CA GLU A 155 5.07 12.63 20.95
C GLU A 155 4.35 11.35 21.42
N TYR A 156 5.04 10.21 21.34
CA TYR A 156 4.51 8.95 21.85
C TYR A 156 4.52 8.92 23.38
N GLU A 157 3.60 8.16 23.96
CA GLU A 157 3.52 8.00 25.40
C GLU A 157 4.55 6.95 25.85
N TYR A 158 5.38 7.35 26.81
CA TYR A 158 6.38 6.50 27.45
C TYR A 158 6.24 6.62 28.96
N GLU A 159 6.24 5.48 29.64
CA GLU A 159 6.12 5.42 31.09
C GLU A 159 7.07 4.36 31.65
N PRO A 160 8.11 4.73 32.43
CA PRO A 160 8.90 3.76 33.16
C PRO A 160 8.05 3.18 34.30
N THR A 161 7.86 1.86 34.30
CA THR A 161 7.05 1.13 35.28
C THR A 161 7.88 0.43 36.34
N GLY A 162 9.20 0.42 36.18
CA GLY A 162 10.16 -0.20 37.08
C GLY A 162 11.60 0.07 36.62
N PRO A 163 12.61 -0.49 37.32
CA PRO A 163 14.01 -0.24 37.01
C PRO A 163 14.46 -0.78 35.63
N LEU A 164 13.77 -1.81 35.12
CA LEU A 164 14.06 -2.44 33.83
C LEU A 164 12.80 -2.58 32.97
N SER A 165 11.69 -1.99 33.38
CA SER A 165 10.39 -2.15 32.72
C SER A 165 9.77 -0.80 32.37
N PHE A 166 9.12 -0.75 31.21
CA PHE A 166 8.48 0.45 30.71
C PHE A 166 7.31 0.12 29.78
N ASN A 167 6.43 1.08 29.58
CA ASN A 167 5.33 1.04 28.63
C ASN A 167 5.58 2.00 27.48
N LEU A 168 5.26 1.56 26.26
CA LEU A 168 5.17 2.40 25.08
C LEU A 168 3.74 2.35 24.53
N CYS A 169 3.07 3.49 24.44
CA CYS A 169 1.68 3.54 24.00
C CYS A 169 1.49 4.41 22.75
N ALA A 170 0.55 3.98 21.93
CA ALA A 170 0.07 4.73 20.76
C ALA A 170 -1.43 4.51 20.58
N ILE A 171 -2.05 5.36 19.75
CA ILE A 171 -3.48 5.25 19.40
C ILE A 171 -3.59 4.69 17.99
N PHE A 172 -4.08 3.46 17.88
CA PHE A 172 -4.25 2.78 16.61
C PHE A 172 -5.66 2.96 16.05
N ARG A 173 -5.78 3.13 14.73
CA ARG A 173 -7.06 3.29 14.04
C ARG A 173 -7.62 1.98 13.53
N THR A 174 -6.77 0.98 13.39
CA THR A 174 -7.10 -0.34 12.87
C THR A 174 -6.63 -1.42 13.82
N LYS A 175 -7.25 -2.60 13.72
CA LYS A 175 -6.82 -3.79 14.43
C LYS A 175 -5.73 -4.48 13.62
N THR A 176 -4.69 -5.01 14.28
CA THR A 176 -3.74 -5.91 13.64
C THR A 176 -4.51 -7.07 13.03
N GLN A 177 -4.50 -7.13 11.70
CA GLN A 177 -5.17 -8.20 10.98
C GLN A 177 -4.33 -9.46 11.20
N GLU A 178 -4.84 -10.43 11.97
CA GLU A 178 -4.21 -11.74 12.08
C GLU A 178 -3.92 -12.25 10.67
N ARG A 179 -2.64 -12.44 10.39
CA ARG A 179 -2.21 -12.95 9.11
C ARG A 179 -2.64 -14.41 9.06
N ASN A 180 -3.81 -14.68 8.50
CA ASN A 180 -4.07 -15.98 7.92
C ASN A 180 -2.99 -16.18 6.85
N ASP A 181 -2.02 -17.06 7.13
CA ASP A 181 -0.83 -17.32 6.32
C ASP A 181 -1.16 -17.73 4.86
N ASP A 182 -2.43 -17.96 4.55
CA ASP A 182 -2.94 -18.37 3.25
C ASP A 182 -3.05 -17.25 2.19
N LYS A 183 -3.03 -15.96 2.57
CA LYS A 183 -3.12 -14.85 1.58
C LYS A 183 -1.78 -14.12 1.40
N LYS A 184 -0.91 -14.71 0.58
CA LYS A 184 0.35 -14.12 0.03
C LYS A 184 0.11 -12.95 -0.96
N ILE A 185 -0.78 -12.00 -0.63
CA ILE A 185 -1.22 -10.96 -1.57
C ILE A 185 -0.81 -9.54 -1.13
N SER A 186 -0.29 -9.34 0.08
CA SER A 186 0.31 -8.06 0.45
C SER A 186 1.82 -8.08 0.15
N PRO A 187 2.40 -7.05 -0.51
CA PRO A 187 3.84 -6.88 -0.49
C PRO A 187 4.30 -6.90 0.98
N PRO A 188 5.46 -7.48 1.31
CA PRO A 188 5.94 -7.45 2.67
C PRO A 188 6.04 -5.98 3.06
N ALA A 189 5.17 -5.53 3.97
CA ALA A 189 5.45 -4.34 4.76
C ALA A 189 6.87 -4.56 5.26
N ALA A 190 7.78 -3.62 4.95
CA ALA A 190 9.19 -3.74 5.27
C ALA A 190 9.29 -4.28 6.69
N ARG A 191 9.65 -5.55 6.82
CA ARG A 191 9.76 -6.19 8.13
C ARG A 191 10.97 -5.53 8.74
N PHE A 192 10.74 -4.50 9.54
CA PHE A 192 11.76 -4.01 10.42
C PHE A 192 12.23 -5.21 11.23
N TYR A 193 13.53 -5.47 11.19
CA TYR A 193 14.11 -6.58 11.94
C TYR A 193 13.84 -6.28 13.43
N ASP A 194 12.98 -7.07 14.05
CA ASP A 194 12.75 -7.02 15.49
C ASP A 194 13.67 -8.08 16.16
N PRO A 195 14.86 -7.67 16.66
CA PRO A 195 15.78 -8.59 17.34
C PRO A 195 15.21 -9.17 18.63
N TYR A 196 14.09 -8.63 19.13
CA TYR A 196 13.43 -9.06 20.36
C TYR A 196 12.33 -10.11 20.10
N GLN A 197 11.91 -10.33 18.85
CA GLN A 197 10.77 -11.19 18.47
C GLN A 197 9.52 -10.91 19.31
N GLN A 198 9.24 -9.65 19.61
CA GLN A 198 8.17 -9.28 20.54
C GLN A 198 6.83 -9.13 19.83
N ASN A 199 5.75 -9.37 20.57
CA ASN A 199 4.42 -9.18 20.03
C ASN A 199 4.07 -7.68 19.95
N TRP A 200 3.75 -7.25 18.73
CA TRP A 200 3.29 -5.91 18.38
C TRP A 200 1.83 -5.89 17.91
N SER A 201 1.08 -6.95 18.18
CA SER A 201 -0.36 -6.99 17.92
C SER A 201 -1.10 -5.95 18.75
N HIS A 202 -2.02 -5.23 18.13
CA HIS A 202 -2.84 -4.20 18.76
C HIS A 202 -4.29 -4.28 18.27
N ASP A 203 -5.21 -3.86 19.13
CA ASP A 203 -6.59 -3.55 18.77
C ASP A 203 -6.75 -2.08 18.35
N VAL A 204 -7.97 -1.69 17.98
CA VAL A 204 -8.31 -0.29 17.73
C VAL A 204 -8.35 0.48 19.06
N GLY A 205 -7.77 1.67 19.08
CA GLY A 205 -7.75 2.56 20.25
C GLY A 205 -6.36 2.72 20.85
N ARG A 206 -6.31 3.22 22.09
CA ARG A 206 -5.05 3.38 22.83
C ARG A 206 -4.57 2.00 23.29
N VAL A 207 -3.38 1.61 22.84
CA VAL A 207 -2.74 0.34 23.22
C VAL A 207 -1.35 0.63 23.77
N CYS A 208 -1.03 -0.01 24.90
CA CYS A 208 0.27 0.09 25.55
C CYS A 208 0.99 -1.25 25.47
N PHE A 209 2.24 -1.20 25.04
CA PHE A 209 3.13 -2.34 24.99
C PHE A 209 4.04 -2.31 26.21
N ALA A 210 3.78 -3.23 27.15
CA ALA A 210 4.67 -3.45 28.28
C ALA A 210 5.95 -4.15 27.80
N ARG A 211 7.10 -3.62 28.22
CA ARG A 211 8.43 -4.10 27.87
C ARG A 211 9.27 -4.24 29.13
N SER A 212 10.11 -5.26 29.14
CA SER A 212 11.11 -5.48 30.19
C SER A 212 12.44 -5.76 29.49
N ILE A 213 13.49 -5.10 29.93
CA ILE A 213 14.85 -5.37 29.50
C ILE A 213 15.36 -6.57 30.30
N ASP A 214 15.93 -7.54 29.59
CA ASP A 214 16.64 -8.68 30.17
C ASP A 214 18.15 -8.36 30.21
N PRO A 215 18.74 -8.11 31.41
CA PRO A 215 20.14 -7.76 31.52
C PRO A 215 21.11 -8.84 31.05
N GLU A 216 20.73 -10.13 31.10
CA GLU A 216 21.63 -11.20 30.66
C GLU A 216 21.76 -11.23 29.13
N ARG A 217 20.71 -10.81 28.42
CA ARG A 217 20.67 -10.78 26.97
C ARG A 217 21.14 -9.46 26.37
N TYR A 218 20.98 -8.35 27.10
CA TYR A 218 21.21 -7.00 26.59
C TYR A 218 22.17 -6.15 27.42
N GLY A 219 22.63 -6.66 28.57
CA GLY A 219 23.70 -6.05 29.35
C GLY A 219 25.04 -6.14 28.64
N LYS A 220 25.97 -5.25 29.00
CA LYS A 220 27.36 -5.37 28.55
C LYS A 220 28.00 -6.62 29.17
N PRO A 221 28.89 -7.32 28.44
CA PRO A 221 29.75 -8.33 29.04
C PRO A 221 30.71 -7.72 30.07
#